data_AF-A0A4R3SMP7-F1
#
_entry.id   AF-A0A4R3SMP7-F1
#
_cell.length_a   1.000
_cell.length_b   1.000
_cell.length_c   1.000
_cell.angle_alpha   90.00
_cell.angle_beta   90.00
_cell.angle_gamma   90.00
#
_symmetry.space_group_name_H-M   'P 1'
#
loop_
_entity.id
_entity.type
_entity.pdbx_description
1 polymer ?
#
loop_
_entity_poly.entity_id
_entity_poly.type
_entity_poly.pdbx_seq_one_letter_code
_entity_poly.pdbx_strand_id
1 'polypeptide(L)'
;MTDEHRTPRPEDDAARLGLVVVGEAAALHSGDEAALDASEQNIRDTIDEMIDEPLTPRQEQVIERLASAGGTLTAGLSGALAAQTGRSVDDILEGAARSVVWQQRLADQREDAGGQQRERRDENGRDED
;
A
#
# COMPACT_ATOMS: atom_id res chain seq x y z
N MET A 1 -24.12 -10.20 14.97
CA MET A 1 -23.37 -8.95 15.18
C MET A 1 -22.09 -9.12 14.42
N THR A 2 -22.05 -8.56 13.22
CA THR A 2 -20.89 -8.57 12.33
C THR A 2 -19.85 -7.61 12.90
N ASP A 3 -18.62 -8.08 12.98
CA ASP A 3 -17.44 -7.34 13.46
C ASP A 3 -17.15 -6.20 12.47
N GLU A 4 -17.82 -5.06 12.61
CA GLU A 4 -17.90 -4.05 11.54
C GLU A 4 -16.75 -3.04 11.53
N HIS A 5 -15.85 -3.05 12.53
CA HIS A 5 -14.68 -2.15 12.56
C HIS A 5 -13.43 -2.88 13.06
N ARG A 6 -12.85 -3.75 12.23
CA ARG A 6 -11.42 -4.03 12.35
C ARG A 6 -10.69 -2.84 11.74
N THR A 7 -10.02 -2.04 12.58
CA THR A 7 -9.05 -1.06 12.10
C THR A 7 -8.11 -1.76 11.11
N PRO A 8 -7.89 -1.22 9.90
CA PRO A 8 -6.95 -1.77 8.94
C PRO A 8 -5.61 -2.05 9.62
N ARG A 9 -4.98 -3.17 9.28
CA ARG A 9 -3.67 -3.49 9.86
C ARG A 9 -2.62 -2.59 9.22
N PRO A 10 -1.54 -2.23 9.95
CA PRO A 10 -0.46 -1.43 9.39
C PRO A 10 0.13 -2.00 8.08
N GLU A 11 0.12 -3.32 7.92
CA GLU A 11 0.56 -4.00 6.71
C GLU A 11 -0.37 -3.78 5.51
N ASP A 12 -1.69 -3.68 5.74
CA ASP A 12 -2.67 -3.39 4.69
C ASP A 12 -2.55 -1.93 4.22
N ASP A 13 -2.35 -1.02 5.16
CA ASP A 13 -2.11 0.40 4.88
C ASP A 13 -0.80 0.59 4.13
N ALA A 14 0.26 -0.12 4.53
CA ALA A 14 1.54 -0.11 3.83
C ALA A 14 1.42 -0.66 2.40
N ALA A 15 0.60 -1.70 2.19
CA ALA A 15 0.36 -2.24 0.85
C ALA A 15 -0.43 -1.25 -0.02
N ARG A 16 -1.48 -0.62 0.52
CA ARG A 16 -2.25 0.43 -0.16
C ARG A 16 -1.37 1.61 -0.55
N LEU A 17 -0.62 2.16 0.40
CA LEU A 17 0.35 3.24 0.17
C LEU A 17 1.40 2.85 -0.87
N GLY A 18 1.92 1.62 -0.81
CA GLY A 18 2.88 1.10 -1.79
C GLY A 18 2.32 1.07 -3.21
N LEU A 19 1.06 0.67 -3.38
CA LEU A 19 0.39 0.66 -4.69
C LEU A 19 0.15 2.07 -5.23
N VAL A 20 -0.22 3.01 -4.36
CA VAL A 20 -0.39 4.42 -4.73
C VAL A 20 0.90 5.01 -5.25
N VAL A 21 2.03 4.79 -4.57
CA VAL A 21 3.35 5.27 -5.00
C VAL A 21 3.79 4.65 -6.34
N VAL A 22 3.47 3.37 -6.58
CA VAL A 22 3.72 2.73 -7.88
C VAL A 22 2.85 3.35 -8.99
N GLY A 23 1.59 3.67 -8.69
CA GLY A 23 0.68 4.37 -9.60
C GLY A 23 1.20 5.76 -9.97
N GLU A 24 1.70 6.51 -8.99
CA GLU A 24 2.32 7.84 -9.21
C GLU A 24 3.57 7.74 -10.07
N ALA A 25 4.44 6.75 -9.81
CA ALA A 25 5.61 6.51 -10.64
C ALA A 25 5.24 6.15 -12.09
N ALA A 26 4.16 5.39 -12.29
CA ALA A 26 3.64 5.08 -13.62
C ALA A 26 3.09 6.33 -14.33
N ALA A 27 2.35 7.17 -13.62
CA ALA A 27 1.86 8.45 -14.14
C ALA A 27 3.02 9.36 -14.55
N LEU A 28 4.04 9.52 -13.68
CA LEU A 28 5.28 10.25 -13.99
C LEU A 28 6.02 9.68 -15.20
N HIS A 29 6.07 8.36 -15.33
CA HIS A 29 6.71 7.71 -16.47
C HIS A 29 5.96 7.96 -17.79
N SER A 30 4.63 7.89 -17.75
CA SER A 30 3.77 8.08 -18.91
C SER A 30 3.83 9.52 -19.46
N GLY A 31 4.12 10.51 -18.60
CA GLY A 31 4.08 11.93 -18.94
C GLY A 31 2.66 12.45 -19.23
N ASP A 32 1.63 11.68 -18.89
CA ASP A 32 0.22 12.06 -19.04
C ASP A 32 -0.21 12.93 -17.84
N GLU A 33 -0.44 14.21 -18.11
CA GLU A 33 -0.85 15.20 -17.11
C GLU A 33 -2.19 14.83 -16.45
N ALA A 34 -3.12 14.23 -17.20
CA ALA A 34 -4.39 13.76 -16.63
C ALA A 34 -4.18 12.54 -15.70
N ALA A 35 -3.20 11.69 -16.02
CA ALA A 35 -2.83 10.58 -15.14
C ALA A 35 -2.13 11.05 -13.87
N LEU A 36 -1.35 12.13 -13.95
CA LEU A 36 -0.72 12.78 -12.80
C LEU A 36 -1.76 13.38 -11.86
N ASP A 37 -2.69 14.17 -12.38
CA ASP A 37 -3.79 14.75 -11.59
C ASP A 37 -4.65 13.65 -10.92
N ALA A 38 -4.96 12.59 -11.68
CA ALA A 38 -5.70 11.45 -11.14
C ALA A 38 -4.93 10.70 -10.05
N SER A 39 -3.60 10.59 -10.19
CA SER A 39 -2.74 9.99 -9.19
C SER A 39 -2.68 10.82 -7.91
N GLU A 40 -2.61 12.15 -8.02
CA GLU A 40 -2.62 13.06 -6.86
C GLU A 40 -3.94 12.95 -6.09
N GLN A 41 -5.07 12.89 -6.79
CA GLN A 41 -6.36 12.68 -6.15
C GLN A 41 -6.44 11.31 -5.47
N ASN A 42 -5.93 10.25 -6.11
CA ASN A 42 -5.91 8.91 -5.54
C ASN A 42 -5.08 8.84 -4.24
N ILE A 43 -3.95 9.56 -4.17
CA ILE A 43 -3.16 9.68 -2.93
C ILE A 43 -4.01 10.29 -1.81
N ARG A 44 -4.72 11.39 -2.09
CA ARG A 44 -5.57 12.06 -1.11
C ARG A 44 -6.69 11.14 -0.64
N ASP A 45 -7.41 10.52 -1.57
CA ASP A 45 -8.53 9.62 -1.27
C ASP A 45 -8.06 8.42 -0.44
N THR A 46 -6.94 7.81 -0.82
CA THR A 46 -6.37 6.67 -0.08
C THR A 46 -6.02 7.07 1.36
N ILE A 47 -5.40 8.24 1.54
CA ILE A 47 -4.99 8.72 2.88
C ILE A 47 -6.19 9.14 3.71
N ASP A 48 -7.21 9.74 3.11
CA ASP A 48 -8.46 10.11 3.77
C ASP A 48 -9.17 8.86 4.34
N GLU A 49 -9.12 7.72 3.63
CA GLU A 49 -9.63 6.44 4.12
C GLU A 49 -8.83 5.85 5.31
N MET A 50 -7.61 6.33 5.56
CA MET A 50 -6.70 5.81 6.60
C MET A 50 -6.61 6.69 7.86
N ILE A 51 -7.25 7.85 7.88
CA ILE A 51 -7.18 8.81 9.00
C ILE A 51 -8.53 8.91 9.73
N ASP A 52 -8.48 8.97 11.07
CA ASP A 52 -9.69 9.12 11.89
C ASP A 52 -10.21 10.57 11.92
N GLU A 53 -9.31 11.54 11.73
CA GLU A 53 -9.59 12.97 11.73
C GLU A 53 -9.00 13.61 10.47
N PRO A 54 -9.66 14.63 9.89
CA PRO A 54 -9.12 15.35 8.74
C PRO A 54 -7.72 15.90 9.03
N LEU A 55 -6.82 15.78 8.05
CA LEU A 55 -5.48 16.33 8.16
C LEU A 55 -5.53 17.84 8.39
N THR A 56 -4.61 18.35 9.20
CA THR A 56 -4.37 19.79 9.23
C THR A 56 -3.79 20.24 7.87
N PRO A 57 -3.98 21.50 7.45
CA PRO A 57 -3.43 22.00 6.18
C PRO A 57 -1.91 21.82 6.04
N ARG A 58 -1.19 21.78 7.17
CA ARG A 58 0.27 21.54 7.15
C ARG A 58 0.60 20.07 6.93
N GLN A 59 -0.19 19.14 7.47
CA GLN A 59 0.00 17.71 7.26
C GLN A 59 -0.30 17.32 5.81
N GLU A 60 -1.37 17.86 5.20
CA GLU A 60 -1.68 17.65 3.77
C GLU A 60 -0.49 18.02 2.87
N GLN A 61 0.10 19.20 3.09
CA GLN A 61 1.28 19.64 2.34
C GLN A 61 2.50 18.73 2.54
N VAL A 62 2.66 18.15 3.72
CA VAL A 62 3.77 17.22 4.00
C VAL A 62 3.54 15.91 3.26
N ILE A 63 2.33 15.39 3.33
CA ILE A 63 1.92 14.17 2.62
C ILE A 63 2.10 14.31 1.11
N GLU A 64 1.64 15.42 0.52
CA GLU A 64 1.79 15.69 -0.91
C GLU A 64 3.26 15.70 -1.35
N ARG A 65 4.14 16.31 -0.54
CA ARG A 65 5.59 16.31 -0.80
C ARG A 65 6.21 14.93 -0.65
N LEU A 66 5.74 14.13 0.31
CA LEU A 66 6.21 12.76 0.52
C LEU A 66 5.79 11.86 -0.63
N ALA A 67 4.56 12.00 -1.13
CA ALA A 67 4.07 11.29 -2.30
C ALA A 67 4.92 11.64 -3.53
N SER A 68 5.03 12.93 -3.85
CA SER A 68 5.86 13.42 -4.96
C SER A 68 7.31 12.92 -4.90
N ALA A 69 7.93 12.95 -3.71
CA ALA A 69 9.26 12.41 -3.51
C ALA A 69 9.30 10.88 -3.70
N GLY A 70 8.33 10.16 -3.16
CA GLY A 70 8.18 8.70 -3.27
C GLY A 70 7.97 8.25 -4.72
N GLY A 71 7.05 8.88 -5.44
CA GLY A 71 6.80 8.65 -6.87
C GLY A 71 8.04 8.94 -7.72
N THR A 72 8.73 10.05 -7.46
CA THR A 72 9.98 10.41 -8.17
C THR A 72 11.09 9.39 -7.93
N LEU A 73 11.30 8.98 -6.68
CA LEU A 73 12.29 7.95 -6.33
C LEU A 73 11.94 6.61 -7.00
N THR A 74 10.67 6.22 -6.96
CA THR A 74 10.19 4.97 -7.56
C THR A 74 10.34 4.98 -9.08
N ALA A 75 9.99 6.09 -9.74
CA ALA A 75 10.19 6.26 -11.18
C ALA A 75 11.67 6.23 -11.56
N GLY A 76 12.53 6.94 -10.82
CA GLY A 76 13.97 6.97 -11.06
C GLY A 76 14.65 5.60 -10.86
N LEU A 77 14.31 4.90 -9.78
CA LEU A 77 14.82 3.55 -9.50
C LEU A 77 14.30 2.54 -10.53
N SER A 78 13.03 2.66 -10.95
CA SER A 78 12.46 1.80 -11.99
C SER A 78 13.14 2.02 -13.34
N GLY A 79 13.44 3.28 -13.69
CA GLY A 79 14.23 3.62 -14.87
C GLY A 79 15.65 3.03 -14.83
N ALA A 80 16.33 3.15 -13.69
CA ALA A 80 17.67 2.57 -13.51
C ALA A 80 17.66 1.04 -13.61
N LEU A 81 16.67 0.39 -13.00
CA LEU A 81 16.53 -1.07 -13.03
C LEU A 81 16.14 -1.58 -14.42
N ALA A 82 15.25 -0.88 -15.12
CA ALA A 82 14.89 -1.17 -16.51
C ALA A 82 16.14 -1.13 -17.42
N ALA A 83 16.95 -0.08 -17.30
CA ALA A 83 18.20 0.04 -18.05
C ALA A 83 19.21 -1.08 -17.71
N GLN A 84 19.31 -1.48 -16.45
CA GLN A 84 20.21 -2.55 -16.01
C GLN A 84 19.77 -3.95 -16.49
N THR A 85 18.46 -4.18 -16.56
CA THR A 85 17.89 -5.51 -16.86
C THR A 85 17.45 -5.70 -18.30
N GLY A 86 17.47 -4.64 -19.11
CA GLY A 86 16.98 -4.66 -20.49
C GLY A 86 15.47 -4.83 -20.61
N ARG A 87 14.71 -4.42 -19.58
CA ARG A 87 13.23 -4.47 -19.54
C ARG A 87 12.63 -3.08 -19.69
N SER A 88 11.32 -2.99 -19.93
CA SER A 88 10.61 -1.71 -19.90
C SER A 88 10.38 -1.24 -18.46
N VAL A 89 10.20 0.06 -18.26
CA VAL A 89 9.82 0.61 -16.95
C VAL A 89 8.45 0.10 -16.53
N ASP A 90 7.52 -0.06 -17.46
CA ASP A 90 6.19 -0.63 -17.23
C ASP A 90 6.27 -2.06 -16.66
N ASP A 91 7.14 -2.93 -17.21
CA ASP A 91 7.35 -4.29 -16.68
C ASP A 91 7.88 -4.28 -15.24
N ILE A 92 8.75 -3.31 -14.92
CA ILE A 92 9.32 -3.16 -13.58
C ILE A 92 8.25 -2.69 -12.59
N LEU A 93 7.48 -1.67 -12.94
CA LEU A 93 6.41 -1.13 -12.10
C LEU A 93 5.28 -2.15 -11.90
N GLU A 94 4.91 -2.90 -12.95
CA GLU A 94 3.95 -4.01 -12.85
C GLU A 94 4.46 -5.11 -11.91
N GLY A 95 5.75 -5.46 -12.02
CA GLY A 95 6.40 -6.41 -11.12
C GLY A 95 6.42 -5.93 -9.67
N ALA A 96 6.66 -4.64 -9.44
CA ALA A 96 6.60 -4.03 -8.12
C ALA A 96 5.19 -4.10 -7.52
N ALA A 97 4.16 -3.70 -8.28
CA ALA A 97 2.76 -3.77 -7.85
C ALA A 97 2.34 -5.21 -7.49
N ARG A 98 2.68 -6.19 -8.34
CA ARG A 98 2.43 -7.61 -8.06
C ARG A 98 3.12 -8.09 -6.79
N SER A 99 4.32 -7.60 -6.52
CA SER A 99 5.07 -7.95 -5.31
C SER A 99 4.42 -7.39 -4.06
N VAL A 100 3.90 -6.16 -4.10
CA VAL A 100 3.16 -5.54 -2.99
C VAL A 100 1.91 -6.35 -2.65
N VAL A 101 1.08 -6.67 -3.65
CA VAL A 101 -0.13 -7.50 -3.47
C VAL A 101 0.23 -8.89 -2.94
N TRP A 102 1.31 -9.47 -3.42
CA TRP A 102 1.77 -10.77 -2.93
C TRP A 102 2.21 -10.73 -1.46
N GLN A 103 2.94 -9.70 -1.05
CA GLN A 103 3.34 -9.53 0.36
C GLN A 103 2.13 -9.35 1.28
N GLN A 104 1.12 -8.58 0.84
CA GLN A 104 -0.13 -8.42 1.58
C GLN A 104 -0.82 -9.78 1.79
N ARG A 105 -0.99 -10.56 0.72
CA ARG A 105 -1.58 -11.91 0.81
C ARG A 105 -0.80 -12.85 1.73
N LEU A 106 0.53 -12.72 1.80
CA LEU A 106 1.35 -13.51 2.71
C LEU A 106 1.16 -13.07 4.17
N ALA A 107 0.94 -11.78 4.43
CA ALA A 107 0.61 -11.27 5.75
C ALA A 107 -0.73 -11.85 6.23
N ASP A 108 -1.75 -11.84 5.36
CA ASP A 108 -3.08 -12.42 5.62
C ASP A 108 -3.01 -13.89 6.03
N GLN A 109 -2.29 -14.69 5.24
CA GLN A 109 -2.17 -16.13 5.47
C GLN A 109 -1.47 -16.46 6.80
N ARG A 110 -0.50 -15.64 7.24
CA ARG A 110 0.19 -15.84 8.52
C ARG A 110 -0.72 -15.53 9.69
N GLU A 111 -1.58 -14.53 9.56
CA GLU A 111 -2.55 -14.19 10.61
C GLU A 111 -3.64 -15.26 10.72
N ASP A 112 -4.22 -15.72 9.61
CA ASP A 112 -5.23 -16.78 9.62
C ASP A 112 -4.72 -18.05 10.30
N ALA A 113 -3.46 -18.41 10.03
CA ALA A 113 -2.81 -19.54 10.69
C ALA A 113 -2.57 -19.31 12.20
N GLY A 114 -2.28 -18.08 12.61
CA GLY A 114 -2.09 -17.69 14.02
C GLY A 114 -3.40 -17.56 14.80
N GLY A 115 -4.47 -17.08 14.15
CA GLY A 115 -5.82 -16.96 14.70
C GLY A 115 -6.43 -18.32 14.99
N GLN A 116 -6.32 -19.26 14.05
CA GLN A 116 -6.77 -20.65 14.22
C GLN A 116 -6.05 -21.38 15.38
N GLN A 117 -4.81 -21.00 15.70
CA GLN A 117 -4.09 -21.55 16.85
C GLN A 117 -4.55 -20.96 18.19
N ARG A 118 -5.01 -19.71 18.23
CA ARG A 118 -5.53 -19.06 19.44
C ARG A 118 -6.93 -19.54 19.78
N GLU A 119 -7.83 -19.62 18.80
CA GLU A 119 -9.19 -20.16 19.00
C GLU A 119 -9.18 -21.60 19.53
N ARG A 120 -8.32 -22.48 18.99
CA ARG A 120 -8.18 -23.86 19.49
C ARG A 120 -7.63 -23.94 20.92
N ARG A 121 -6.86 -22.94 21.36
CA ARG A 121 -6.30 -22.89 22.72
C ARG A 121 -7.33 -22.39 23.73
N ASP A 122 -8.18 -21.45 23.31
CA ASP A 122 -9.28 -20.93 24.12
C ASP A 122 -10.44 -21.93 24.24
N GLU A 123 -10.63 -22.80 23.24
CA GLU A 123 -11.56 -23.95 23.33
C GLU A 123 -11.04 -25.06 24.26
N ASN A 124 -9.74 -25.36 24.25
CA ASN A 124 -9.13 -26.36 25.14
C ASN A 124 -8.87 -25.86 26.58
N GLY A 125 -8.90 -24.54 26.82
CA GLY A 125 -8.63 -23.94 28.12
C GLY A 125 -9.86 -23.68 29.00
N ARG A 126 -11.06 -24.04 28.54
CA ARG A 126 -12.32 -23.91 29.31
C ARG A 126 -12.72 -25.17 30.09
N ASP A 127 -11.95 -26.25 29.94
CA ASP A 127 -12.15 -27.51 30.64
C ASP A 127 -10.99 -27.76 31.62
N GLU A 128 -10.79 -26.91 32.63
CA GLU A 128 -10.00 -27.24 33.83
C GLU A 128 -10.36 -26.24 34.97
N ASP A 129 -11.22 -26.73 35.87
CA ASP A 129 -11.57 -26.37 37.27
C ASP A 129 -11.21 -24.97 37.85
#